data_AF-A0A5N6S8L6-F1
#
_entry.id   AF-A0A5N6S8L6-F1
#
_cell.length_a   1.000
_cell.length_b   1.000
_cell.length_c   1.000
_cell.angle_alpha   90.00
_cell.angle_beta   90.00
_cell.angle_gamma   90.00
#
_symmetry.space_group_name_H-M   'P 1'
#
loop_
_entity.id
_entity.type
_entity.pdbx_description
1 polymer ?
#
loop_
_entity_poly.entity_id
_entity_poly.type
_entity_poly.pdbx_seq_one_letter_code
_entity_poly.pdbx_strand_id
1 'polypeptide(L)' 'MKLSLNLLMIVGSSAIVRAALVPVPGATEELCGRLGVMYYDPDDLPGGVEVHEIRKCAGHPLGRENYWGLGDYLPRWFP' A
#
# COMPACT_ATOMS: atom_id res chain seq x y z
N MET A 1 0.37 -48.16 4.79
CA MET A 1 -0.07 -47.38 3.62
C MET A 1 1.15 -46.64 3.06
N LYS A 2 1.59 -46.92 1.83
CA LYS A 2 2.70 -46.20 1.20
C LYS A 2 2.14 -44.90 0.60
N LEU A 3 2.38 -43.79 1.28
CA LEU A 3 2.03 -42.47 0.75
C LEU A 3 2.83 -42.25 -0.53
N SER A 4 2.16 -41.99 -1.65
CA SER A 4 2.82 -41.79 -2.95
C SER A 4 3.69 -40.53 -2.89
N LEU A 5 4.96 -40.64 -3.28
CA LEU A 5 5.93 -39.53 -3.32
C LEU A 5 5.41 -38.33 -4.14
N ASN A 6 4.57 -38.61 -5.16
CA ASN A 6 3.93 -37.58 -5.98
C ASN A 6 2.90 -36.75 -5.19
N LEU A 7 2.25 -37.34 -4.18
CA LEU A 7 1.33 -36.64 -3.29
C LEU A 7 2.07 -35.66 -2.37
N LEU A 8 3.32 -36.00 -1.99
CA LEU A 8 4.16 -35.14 -1.15
C LEU A 8 4.64 -33.89 -1.91
N MET A 9 4.93 -34.03 -3.20
CA MET A 9 5.43 -32.93 -4.04
C MET A 9 4.35 -31.88 -4.36
N ILE A 10 3.07 -32.29 -4.45
CA ILE A 10 1.96 -31.37 -4.76
C ILE A 10 1.62 -30.46 -3.56
N VAL A 11 1.88 -30.88 -2.32
CA VAL A 11 1.58 -30.11 -1.11
C VAL A 11 2.70 -29.10 -0.76
N GLY A 12 3.87 -29.19 -1.38
CA GLY A 12 5.08 -28.49 -0.95
C GLY A 12 5.30 -27.06 -1.48
N SER A 13 4.42 -26.49 -2.31
CA SER A 13 4.76 -25.29 -3.08
C SER A 13 3.83 -24.09 -2.85
N SER A 14 3.90 -23.45 -1.68
CA SER A 14 3.45 -22.05 -1.56
C SER A 14 4.04 -21.36 -0.33
N ALA A 15 5.35 -21.09 -0.33
CA ALA A 15 5.89 -20.03 0.51
C ALA A 15 5.60 -18.68 -0.18
N ILE A 16 4.42 -18.12 0.07
CA ILE A 16 4.08 -16.77 -0.39
C ILE A 16 4.76 -15.81 0.60
N VAL A 17 5.90 -15.24 0.23
CA VAL A 17 6.44 -14.08 0.93
C VAL A 17 5.42 -12.96 0.76
N ARG A 18 4.70 -12.61 1.83
CA ARG A 18 3.83 -11.45 1.86
C ARG A 18 4.67 -10.26 2.28
N ALA A 19 4.86 -9.30 1.38
CA ALA A 19 5.34 -7.98 1.75
C ALA A 19 4.36 -7.37 2.76
N ALA A 20 4.85 -7.06 3.96
CA ALA A 20 4.06 -6.39 4.99
C ALA A 20 4.11 -4.88 4.73
N LEU A 21 3.17 -4.39 3.92
CA LEU A 21 3.04 -2.96 3.69
C LEU A 21 2.65 -2.25 5.00
N VAL A 22 3.40 -1.21 5.37
CA VAL A 22 3.14 -0.41 6.57
C VAL A 22 2.80 1.03 6.18
N PRO A 23 1.96 1.74 6.96
CA PRO A 23 1.65 3.13 6.66
C PRO A 23 2.89 4.01 6.84
N VAL A 24 3.03 5.02 5.98
CA VAL A 24 4.11 6.02 6.11
C VAL A 24 3.96 6.74 7.46
N PRO A 25 5.05 6.96 8.22
CA PRO A 25 4.99 7.65 9.51
C PRO A 25 4.28 9.02 9.43
N GLY A 26 3.27 9.20 10.28
CA GLY A 26 2.48 10.42 10.34
C GLY A 26 1.45 10.58 9.20
N ALA A 27 1.24 9.57 8.37
CA ALA A 27 0.06 9.47 7.52
C ALA A 27 -1.13 8.97 8.35
N THR A 28 -2.22 9.74 8.37
CA THR A 28 -3.47 9.37 9.05
C THR A 28 -4.64 9.55 8.10
N GLU A 29 -5.76 8.88 8.39
CA GLU A 29 -7.00 9.03 7.63
C GLU A 29 -7.52 10.48 7.71
N GLU A 30 -7.35 11.15 8.85
CA GLU A 30 -7.74 12.56 9.01
C GLU A 30 -6.89 13.49 8.13
N LEU A 31 -5.59 13.20 7.99
CA LEU A 31 -4.68 13.99 7.16
C LEU A 31 -4.95 13.75 5.67
N CYS A 32 -5.14 12.49 5.28
CA CYS A 32 -5.19 12.12 3.87
C CYS A 32 -6.61 12.11 3.29
N GLY A 33 -7.65 11.91 4.11
CA GLY A 33 -9.04 11.92 3.67
C GLY A 33 -9.27 11.07 2.42
N ARG A 34 -9.83 11.69 1.35
CA ARG A 34 -10.08 11.00 0.08
C ARG A 34 -8.81 10.54 -0.64
N LEU A 35 -7.65 11.17 -0.38
CA LEU A 35 -6.39 10.77 -1.01
C LEU A 35 -5.89 9.41 -0.51
N GLY A 36 -6.38 8.95 0.64
CA GLY A 36 -6.00 7.69 1.27
C GLY A 36 -4.58 7.71 1.86
N VAL A 37 -4.33 6.86 2.85
CA VAL A 37 -3.01 6.69 3.48
C VAL A 37 -2.05 5.96 2.54
N MET A 38 -0.82 6.47 2.40
CA MET A 38 0.24 5.76 1.68
C MET A 38 0.81 4.64 2.54
N TYR A 39 0.98 3.47 1.92
CA TYR A 39 1.69 2.34 2.50
C TYR A 39 2.96 2.06 1.69
N TYR A 40 4.02 1.65 2.37
CA TYR A 40 5.30 1.30 1.75
C TYR A 40 5.81 -0.03 2.31
N ASP A 41 6.71 -0.66 1.57
CA ASP A 41 7.47 -1.81 2.04
C ASP A 41 8.78 -1.32 2.67
N PRO A 42 9.02 -1.56 3.97
CA PRO A 42 10.26 -1.17 4.62
C PRO A 42 11.53 -1.82 4.03
N ASP A 43 11.38 -2.99 3.42
CA ASP A 43 12.49 -3.79 2.89
C ASP A 43 12.77 -3.53 1.40
N ASP A 44 11.89 -2.78 0.72
CA ASP A 44 11.95 -2.50 -0.73
C ASP A 44 11.89 -1.00 -1.03
N LEU A 45 12.72 -0.22 -0.34
CA LEU A 45 12.91 1.21 -0.62
C LEU A 45 13.93 1.42 -1.75
N PRO A 46 13.67 2.35 -2.69
CA PRO A 46 14.65 2.75 -3.67
C PRO A 46 15.94 3.24 -3.01
N GLY A 47 17.09 2.94 -3.60
CA GLY A 47 18.38 3.32 -3.05
C GLY A 47 18.50 4.83 -2.84
N GLY A 48 18.87 5.24 -1.62
CA GLY A 48 19.04 6.64 -1.25
C GLY A 48 17.75 7.38 -0.88
N VAL A 49 16.60 6.70 -0.86
CA VAL A 49 15.33 7.26 -0.36
C VAL A 49 15.16 6.93 1.11
N GLU A 50 14.97 7.95 1.92
CA GLU A 50 14.60 7.81 3.32
C GLU A 50 13.06 7.81 3.48
N VAL A 51 12.58 7.16 4.54
CA VAL A 51 11.14 7.03 4.82
C VAL A 51 10.43 8.39 4.90
N HIS A 52 11.10 9.42 5.40
CA HIS A 52 10.54 10.76 5.55
C HIS A 52 10.34 11.49 4.21
N GLU A 53 10.98 11.02 3.14
CA GLU A 53 10.86 11.54 1.78
C GLU A 53 9.66 10.93 1.05
N ILE A 54 9.09 9.86 1.58
CA ILE A 54 7.87 9.24 1.05
C ILE A 54 6.69 10.14 1.35
N ARG A 55 5.87 10.42 0.32
CA ARG A 55 4.59 11.12 0.51
C ARG A 55 3.69 10.37 1.50
N LYS A 56 3.03 11.11 2.38
CA LYS A 56 2.14 10.53 3.40
C LYS A 56 0.84 9.97 2.81
N CYS A 57 0.30 10.61 1.78
CA CYS A 57 -0.98 10.22 1.17
C CYS A 57 -0.77 9.50 -0.16
N ALA A 58 -1.63 8.53 -0.46
CA ALA A 58 -1.57 7.71 -1.67
C ALA A 58 -1.92 8.52 -2.93
N GLY A 59 -2.80 9.51 -2.79
CA GLY A 59 -3.11 10.52 -3.80
C GLY A 59 -2.28 11.80 -3.67
N HIS A 60 -2.15 12.54 -4.77
CA HIS A 60 -1.62 13.89 -4.81
C HIS A 60 -2.76 14.92 -4.60
N PRO A 61 -2.58 15.96 -3.76
CA PRO A 61 -3.62 16.96 -3.52
C PRO A 61 -4.10 17.68 -4.79
N LEU A 62 -3.21 17.87 -5.76
CA LEU A 62 -3.52 18.41 -7.09
C LEU A 62 -3.65 17.32 -8.17
N GLY A 63 -3.90 16.07 -7.76
CA GLY A 63 -4.05 14.93 -8.66
C GLY A 63 -5.46 14.83 -9.26
N ARG A 64 -5.63 13.87 -10.17
CA ARG A 64 -6.92 13.56 -10.79
C ARG A 64 -7.93 13.04 -9.76
N GLU A 65 -7.44 12.24 -8.83
CA GLU A 65 -8.15 11.68 -7.67
C GLU A 65 -8.68 12.74 -6.70
N ASN A 66 -8.24 13.99 -6.83
CA ASN A 66 -8.73 15.12 -6.04
C ASN A 66 -9.30 16.26 -6.88
N TYR A 67 -9.63 16.03 -8.15
CA TYR A 67 -10.06 17.07 -9.09
C TYR A 67 -9.18 18.32 -9.04
N TRP A 68 -7.86 18.14 -9.03
CA TRP A 68 -6.89 19.25 -8.98
C TRP A 68 -7.08 20.18 -7.76
N GLY A 69 -7.46 19.61 -6.62
CA GLY A 69 -7.69 20.34 -5.36
C GLY A 69 -9.16 20.73 -5.12
N LEU A 70 -10.04 20.61 -6.12
CA LEU A 70 -11.47 20.86 -5.93
C LEU A 70 -12.10 19.82 -5.00
N GLY A 71 -11.56 18.60 -4.97
CA GLY A 71 -12.10 17.51 -4.20
C GLY A 71 -12.25 17.83 -2.72
N ASP A 72 -11.37 18.64 -2.12
CA ASP A 72 -11.42 18.96 -0.68
C ASP A 72 -12.74 19.65 -0.29
N TYR A 73 -13.43 20.25 -1.26
CA TYR A 73 -14.73 20.89 -1.13
C TYR A 73 -15.90 20.00 -1.56
N LEU A 74 -15.62 18.82 -2.13
CA LEU A 74 -16.64 17.89 -2.60
C LEU A 74 -17.03 16.90 -1.49
N PRO A 75 -18.32 16.50 -1.42
CA PRO A 75 -18.75 15.50 -0.46
C PRO A 75 -17.99 14.18 -0.59
N ARG A 76 -17.79 13.44 0.51
CA ARG A 76 -17.05 12.17 0.51
C ARG A 76 -17.64 11.08 -0.39
N TRP A 77 -18.94 11.16 -0.72
CA TRP A 77 -19.60 10.22 -1.63
C TRP A 77 -19.36 10.55 -3.11
N PHE A 78 -18.79 11.73 -3.42
CA PHE A 78 -18.48 12.14 -4.78
C PHE A 78 -17.12 11.54 -5.18
N PRO A 79 -17.08 10.70 -6.23
CA PRO A 79 -15.88 10.02 -6.69
C PRO A 79 -14.86 11.02 -7.21
#